data_AF-A0A1H8QS24-F1
#
_entry.id   AF-A0A1H8QS24-F1
#
_cell.length_a   1.000
_cell.length_b   1.000
_cell.length_c   1.000
_cell.angle_alpha   90.00
_cell.angle_beta   90.00
_cell.angle_gamma   90.00
#
_symmetry.space_group_name_H-M   'P 1'
#
loop_
_entity.id
_entity.type
_entity.pdbx_description
1 polymer ?
#
loop_
_entity_poly.entity_id
_entity_poly.type
_entity_poly.pdbx_seq_one_letter_code
_entity_poly.pdbx_strand_id
1 'polypeptide(L)'
;MPGAGPRVRPRVLRGLVPWTVAAIVLLGAGSAGTVIADRESRQVNVTVVSADGRGHCRVGWTDPWSHRERRGPMDCPLTEWDHQLRAGDVVTEGVSGWPVRGQLYDATTGDDPLFVAAAWVAVAGAVLLAGVAAAAFYRRFRRRFPRRFVAGRAVAGGAVGPGAPSPRGGLPGAGSDGLPDALDVPGYAALAAAARAQWTAAGWDARTPPADHDVREVPWWRVRALRRFSEVLPGLVMLLLIAVSVATSTRTSVREVWPVVLTVVVGVLSVQLVCAEVRGAAELARAARSPFAEIRRYVAVRDTRTGALWMLLFPLGGDGDDLPQATLPLSSRVRTGGRRYGIPAAPVGEVELHSDQGRPDTVVPWSGGRPVWPAGPLVTVDPGDPELLARLRYLTSPGAGAGGRRSRRRTPPVDPTIR
;
A
#
# COMPACT_ATOMS: atom_id res chain seq x y z
N MET A 1 29.09 -5.65 -34.57
CA MET A 1 28.20 -6.68 -33.98
C MET A 1 28.09 -6.43 -32.48
N PRO A 2 26.97 -5.92 -31.96
CA PRO A 2 26.81 -5.73 -30.52
C PRO A 2 26.33 -7.03 -29.87
N GLY A 3 27.07 -7.50 -28.88
CA GLY A 3 26.78 -8.72 -28.13
C GLY A 3 25.48 -8.61 -27.34
N ALA A 4 24.61 -9.59 -27.52
CA ALA A 4 23.41 -9.76 -26.73
C ALA A 4 23.79 -10.06 -25.28
N GLY A 5 23.70 -9.04 -24.41
CA GLY A 5 23.90 -9.21 -22.98
C GLY A 5 22.92 -10.25 -22.39
N PRO A 6 23.38 -11.13 -21.48
CA PRO A 6 22.57 -12.21 -20.95
C PRO A 6 21.37 -11.64 -20.19
N ARG A 7 20.16 -11.94 -20.68
CA ARG A 7 18.90 -11.66 -19.98
C ARG A 7 18.84 -12.55 -18.74
N VAL A 8 19.27 -12.00 -17.59
CA VAL A 8 19.11 -12.64 -16.28
C VAL A 8 17.60 -12.68 -15.97
N ARG A 9 16.95 -13.79 -16.31
CA ARG A 9 15.57 -14.06 -15.90
C ARG A 9 15.57 -14.35 -14.39
N PRO A 10 14.79 -13.62 -13.56
CA PRO A 10 14.71 -13.89 -12.13
C PRO A 10 13.91 -15.18 -11.90
N ARG A 11 14.59 -16.34 -11.93
CA ARG A 11 13.99 -17.66 -11.70
C ARG A 11 13.80 -18.00 -10.22
N VAL A 12 14.41 -17.25 -9.30
CA VAL A 12 14.48 -17.62 -7.88
C VAL A 12 13.12 -17.57 -7.16
N LEU A 13 12.17 -16.75 -7.62
CA LEU A 13 10.90 -16.53 -6.91
C LEU A 13 9.80 -17.58 -7.16
N ARG A 14 9.98 -18.53 -8.10
CA ARG A 14 8.98 -19.59 -8.34
C ARG A 14 9.08 -20.77 -7.36
N GLY A 15 10.22 -20.95 -6.69
CA GLY A 15 10.42 -22.06 -5.75
C GLY A 15 9.81 -21.87 -4.35
N LEU A 16 9.53 -20.62 -3.94
CA LEU A 16 9.08 -20.33 -2.56
C LEU A 16 7.57 -20.45 -2.35
N VAL A 17 6.77 -20.25 -3.39
CA VAL A 17 5.29 -20.30 -3.32
C VAL A 17 4.74 -21.67 -2.87
N PRO A 18 5.22 -22.83 -3.37
CA PRO A 18 4.68 -24.13 -2.93
C PRO A 18 4.95 -24.42 -1.46
N TRP A 19 6.11 -23.99 -0.93
CA TRP A 19 6.44 -24.18 0.49
C TRP A 19 5.60 -23.33 1.43
N THR A 20 5.27 -22.09 1.06
CA THR A 20 4.34 -21.28 1.85
C THR A 20 2.94 -21.88 1.92
N VAL A 21 2.44 -22.44 0.81
CA VAL A 21 1.12 -23.10 0.79
C VAL A 21 1.14 -24.39 1.62
N ALA A 22 2.20 -25.20 1.52
CA ALA A 22 2.36 -26.40 2.35
C ALA A 22 2.40 -26.08 3.85
N ALA A 23 3.13 -25.03 4.25
CA ALA A 23 3.18 -24.58 5.64
C ALA A 23 1.80 -24.12 6.16
N ILE A 24 1.03 -23.39 5.33
CA ILE A 24 -0.33 -22.96 5.66
C ILE A 24 -1.26 -24.16 5.84
N VAL A 25 -1.20 -25.14 4.94
CA VAL A 25 -2.04 -26.35 5.01
C VAL A 25 -1.69 -27.18 6.25
N LEU A 26 -0.39 -27.34 6.55
CA LEU A 26 0.07 -28.03 7.76
C LEU A 26 -0.38 -27.32 9.04
N LEU A 27 -0.27 -25.99 9.10
CA LEU A 27 -0.73 -25.20 10.24
C LEU A 27 -2.26 -25.25 10.40
N GLY A 28 -3.01 -25.16 9.30
CA GLY A 28 -4.47 -25.29 9.30
C GLY A 28 -4.94 -26.68 9.73
N ALA A 29 -4.30 -27.74 9.23
CA ALA A 29 -4.60 -29.11 9.63
C ALA A 29 -4.31 -29.35 11.13
N GLY A 30 -3.24 -28.74 11.66
CA GLY A 30 -2.94 -28.75 13.09
C GLY A 30 -4.06 -28.15 13.95
N SER A 31 -4.60 -26.99 13.54
CA SER A 31 -5.70 -26.33 14.27
C SER A 31 -7.05 -27.07 14.16
N ALA A 32 -7.31 -27.78 13.07
CA ALA A 32 -8.52 -28.61 12.96
C ALA A 32 -8.48 -29.82 13.92
N GLY A 33 -7.29 -30.38 14.14
CA GLY A 33 -7.09 -31.50 15.06
C GLY A 33 -7.42 -31.12 16.52
N THR A 34 -7.14 -29.89 16.94
CA THR A 34 -7.37 -29.45 18.33
C THR A 34 -8.85 -29.19 18.63
N VAL A 35 -9.63 -28.72 17.66
CA VAL A 35 -11.09 -28.55 17.82
C VAL A 35 -11.80 -29.91 17.89
N ILE A 36 -11.30 -30.92 17.17
CA ILE A 36 -11.82 -32.29 17.26
C ILE A 36 -11.48 -32.89 18.63
N ALA A 37 -10.29 -32.61 19.17
CA ALA A 37 -9.88 -33.06 20.49
C ALA A 37 -10.78 -32.52 21.62
N ASP A 38 -11.21 -31.26 21.52
CA ASP A 38 -12.09 -30.62 22.51
C ASP A 38 -13.49 -31.26 22.57
N ARG A 39 -14.03 -31.65 21.41
CA ARG A 39 -15.33 -32.38 21.35
C ARG A 39 -15.29 -33.78 21.97
N GLU A 40 -14.11 -34.37 22.08
CA GLU A 40 -13.94 -35.69 22.70
C GLU A 40 -13.64 -35.61 24.20
N SER A 41 -13.45 -34.40 24.76
CA SER A 41 -13.26 -34.25 26.19
C SER A 41 -14.45 -34.82 26.96
N ARG A 42 -14.16 -35.57 28.02
CA ARG A 42 -15.17 -36.14 28.91
C ARG A 42 -14.93 -35.65 30.31
N GLN A 43 -16.00 -35.24 30.96
CA GLN A 43 -16.00 -35.04 32.40
C GLN A 43 -15.92 -36.40 33.09
N VAL A 44 -14.96 -36.55 34.00
CA VAL A 44 -14.86 -37.72 34.86
C VAL A 44 -14.90 -37.30 36.32
N ASN A 45 -15.41 -38.19 37.14
CA ASN A 45 -15.30 -38.05 38.59
C ASN A 45 -13.89 -38.43 39.01
N VAL A 46 -13.25 -37.54 39.75
CA VAL A 46 -11.90 -37.69 40.28
C VAL A 46 -11.99 -37.77 41.79
N THR A 47 -11.32 -38.77 42.36
CA THR A 47 -11.24 -38.97 43.81
C THR A 47 -9.95 -38.39 44.35
N VAL A 48 -10.03 -37.60 45.42
CA VAL A 48 -8.84 -37.08 46.10
C VAL A 48 -8.21 -38.21 46.91
N VAL A 49 -7.00 -38.63 46.53
CA VAL A 49 -6.24 -39.69 47.21
C VAL A 49 -5.50 -39.12 48.41
N SER A 50 -4.92 -37.94 48.25
CA SER A 50 -4.23 -37.21 49.32
C SER A 50 -4.23 -35.72 49.01
N ALA A 51 -4.44 -34.88 50.01
CA ALA A 51 -4.27 -33.43 49.90
C ALA A 51 -3.15 -33.00 50.84
N ASP A 52 -2.23 -32.16 50.37
CA ASP A 52 -1.26 -31.52 51.23
C ASP A 52 -1.77 -30.14 51.70
N GLY A 53 -1.23 -29.64 52.82
CA GLY A 53 -1.59 -28.33 53.35
C GLY A 53 -1.07 -27.14 52.51
N ARG A 54 -0.45 -27.40 51.36
CA ARG A 54 0.09 -26.39 50.44
C ARG A 54 -0.80 -26.21 49.19
N GLY A 55 -1.91 -26.93 49.11
CA GLY A 55 -2.84 -26.84 47.98
C GLY A 55 -2.50 -27.78 46.82
N HIS A 56 -1.60 -28.76 47.00
CA HIS A 56 -1.40 -29.81 46.02
C HIS A 56 -2.18 -31.07 46.41
N CYS A 57 -3.00 -31.54 45.48
CA CYS A 57 -3.79 -32.74 45.60
C CYS A 57 -3.16 -33.84 44.73
N ARG A 58 -3.16 -35.07 45.23
CA ARG A 58 -2.96 -36.26 44.40
C ARG A 58 -4.30 -36.90 44.21
N VAL A 59 -4.69 -37.08 42.96
CA VAL A 59 -6.04 -37.50 42.62
C VAL A 59 -6.00 -38.77 41.78
N GLY A 60 -7.06 -39.56 41.89
CA GLY A 60 -7.25 -40.82 41.19
C GLY A 60 -8.50 -40.77 40.32
N TRP A 61 -8.38 -41.23 39.07
CA TRP A 61 -9.50 -41.28 38.14
C TRP A 61 -9.40 -42.53 37.24
N THR A 62 -10.55 -42.94 36.70
CA THR A 62 -10.60 -43.98 35.68
C THR A 62 -10.60 -43.32 34.31
N ASP A 63 -9.58 -43.61 33.52
CA ASP A 63 -9.46 -43.10 32.15
C ASP A 63 -10.64 -43.64 31.29
N PRO A 64 -11.45 -42.77 30.67
CA PRO A 64 -12.64 -43.19 29.96
C PRO A 64 -12.35 -43.91 28.64
N TRP A 65 -11.12 -43.83 28.11
CA TRP A 65 -10.70 -44.50 26.88
C TRP A 65 -9.98 -45.82 27.16
N SER A 66 -9.16 -45.89 28.21
CA SER A 66 -8.40 -47.10 28.54
C SER A 66 -9.01 -47.96 29.64
N HIS A 67 -10.01 -47.43 30.36
CA HIS A 67 -10.62 -48.03 31.55
C HIS A 67 -9.62 -48.38 32.67
N ARG A 68 -8.40 -47.81 32.63
CA ARG A 68 -7.38 -48.02 33.66
C ARG A 68 -7.47 -46.90 34.69
N GLU A 69 -7.27 -47.27 35.96
CA GLU A 69 -7.03 -46.28 37.00
C GLU A 69 -5.70 -45.57 36.76
N ARG A 70 -5.74 -44.24 36.85
CA ARG A 70 -4.58 -43.37 36.80
C ARG A 70 -4.54 -42.53 38.07
N ARG A 71 -3.33 -42.13 38.45
CA ARG A 71 -3.08 -41.22 39.56
C ARG A 71 -2.11 -40.15 39.12
N GLY A 72 -2.35 -38.92 39.53
CA GLY A 72 -1.59 -37.77 39.08
C GLY A 72 -1.66 -36.62 40.08
N PRO A 73 -0.70 -35.70 40.01
CA PRO A 73 -0.78 -34.44 40.74
C PRO A 73 -1.86 -33.53 40.11
N MET A 74 -2.52 -32.75 40.95
CA MET A 74 -3.51 -31.74 40.58
C MET A 74 -3.42 -30.62 41.63
N ASP A 75 -3.50 -29.37 41.21
CA ASP A 75 -3.66 -28.27 42.17
C ASP A 75 -5.07 -28.31 42.71
N CYS A 76 -5.22 -28.35 44.03
CA CYS A 76 -6.54 -28.37 44.64
C CYS A 76 -7.23 -27.04 44.29
N PRO A 77 -8.39 -27.05 43.60
CA PRO A 77 -9.10 -25.81 43.34
C PRO A 77 -9.41 -25.18 44.70
N LEU A 78 -8.81 -24.02 44.96
CA LEU A 78 -9.25 -23.14 46.02
C LEU A 78 -10.59 -22.57 45.55
N THR A 79 -11.65 -23.36 45.69
CA THR A 79 -12.98 -22.83 45.53
C THR A 79 -13.12 -21.65 46.48
N GLU A 80 -13.82 -20.61 46.05
CA GLU A 80 -14.09 -19.37 46.79
C GLU A 80 -14.77 -19.60 48.17
N TRP A 81 -15.06 -20.86 48.49
CA TRP A 81 -15.60 -21.36 49.74
C TRP A 81 -14.52 -22.25 50.38
N ASP A 82 -14.08 -21.87 51.58
CA ASP A 82 -12.97 -22.35 52.44
C ASP A 82 -12.94 -23.87 52.78
N HIS A 83 -13.60 -24.72 52.02
CA HIS A 83 -13.58 -26.16 52.24
C HIS A 83 -12.34 -26.76 51.58
N GLN A 84 -11.30 -26.95 52.39
CA GLN A 84 -10.17 -27.80 52.01
C GLN A 84 -10.69 -29.18 51.64
N LEU A 85 -10.48 -29.58 50.37
CA LEU A 85 -10.75 -30.91 49.88
C LEU A 85 -10.02 -31.94 50.75
N ARG A 86 -10.75 -32.96 51.20
CA ARG A 86 -10.23 -34.05 52.02
C ARG A 86 -10.00 -35.29 51.16
N ALA A 87 -9.12 -36.17 51.62
CA ALA A 87 -8.97 -37.48 51.02
C ALA A 87 -10.32 -38.23 51.05
N GLY A 88 -10.74 -38.73 49.89
CA GLY A 88 -12.05 -39.36 49.68
C GLY A 88 -13.08 -38.47 48.98
N ASP A 89 -12.85 -37.16 48.89
CA ASP A 89 -13.77 -36.26 48.19
C ASP A 89 -13.77 -36.54 46.68
N VAL A 90 -14.92 -36.33 46.05
CA VAL A 90 -15.13 -36.53 44.61
C VAL A 90 -15.39 -35.19 43.95
N VAL A 91 -14.57 -34.84 42.97
CA VAL A 91 -14.69 -33.63 42.15
C VAL A 91 -14.82 -34.00 40.68
N THR A 92 -15.51 -33.17 39.89
CA THR A 92 -15.70 -33.42 38.45
C THR A 92 -14.69 -32.61 37.67
N GLU A 93 -13.82 -33.29 36.91
CA GLU A 93 -12.77 -32.64 36.11
C GLU A 93 -12.78 -33.10 34.65
N GLY A 94 -12.18 -32.29 33.79
CA GLY A 94 -12.00 -32.62 32.38
C GLY A 94 -10.81 -33.56 32.18
N VAL A 95 -10.99 -34.58 31.34
CA VAL A 95 -9.87 -35.40 30.86
C VAL A 95 -9.67 -35.15 29.37
N SER A 96 -8.42 -34.92 28.99
CA SER A 96 -8.03 -34.58 27.62
C SER A 96 -8.13 -35.81 26.69
N GLY A 97 -8.64 -35.56 25.48
CA GLY A 97 -8.72 -36.54 24.39
C GLY A 97 -7.40 -36.75 23.64
N TRP A 98 -7.46 -37.30 22.43
CA TRP A 98 -6.27 -37.45 21.58
C TRP A 98 -5.73 -36.07 21.16
N PRO A 99 -4.40 -35.83 21.08
CA PRO A 99 -3.28 -36.79 21.18
C PRO A 99 -2.78 -37.08 22.60
N VAL A 100 -3.20 -36.32 23.61
CA VAL A 100 -2.63 -36.38 24.97
C VAL A 100 -3.59 -37.09 25.93
N ARG A 101 -4.05 -38.28 25.53
CA ARG A 101 -5.15 -38.98 26.21
C ARG A 101 -4.91 -39.16 27.70
N GLY A 102 -5.96 -38.87 28.46
CA GLY A 102 -6.03 -39.27 29.85
C GLY A 102 -5.27 -38.36 30.80
N GLN A 103 -4.88 -37.13 30.40
CA GLN A 103 -4.38 -36.11 31.33
C GLN A 103 -5.54 -35.27 31.85
N LEU A 104 -5.56 -35.04 33.17
CA LEU A 104 -6.50 -34.12 33.81
C LEU A 104 -6.14 -32.68 33.46
N TYR A 105 -7.16 -31.87 33.23
CA TYR A 105 -7.04 -30.42 33.13
C TYR A 105 -8.24 -29.79 33.82
N ASP A 106 -8.03 -28.62 34.39
CA ASP A 106 -9.11 -27.86 35.02
C ASP A 106 -10.00 -27.27 33.92
N ALA A 107 -11.22 -27.80 33.81
CA ALA A 107 -12.19 -27.36 32.82
C ALA A 107 -12.75 -25.96 33.12
N THR A 108 -12.57 -25.45 34.35
CA THR A 108 -13.11 -24.17 34.80
C THR A 108 -12.21 -22.98 34.46
N THR A 109 -10.89 -23.14 34.60
CA THR A 109 -9.90 -22.11 34.23
C THR A 109 -9.71 -21.98 32.72
N GLY A 110 -9.93 -23.06 31.95
CA GLY A 110 -9.74 -23.04 30.50
C GLY A 110 -8.27 -22.97 30.08
N ASP A 111 -7.35 -23.22 31.01
CA ASP A 111 -5.89 -23.24 30.79
C ASP A 111 -5.44 -24.61 30.27
N ASP A 112 -6.12 -25.17 29.26
CA ASP A 112 -5.59 -26.35 28.58
C ASP A 112 -4.30 -25.93 27.83
N PRO A 113 -3.11 -26.44 28.21
CA PRO A 113 -1.86 -26.07 27.55
C PRO A 113 -1.88 -26.40 26.05
N LEU A 114 -2.66 -27.40 25.63
CA LEU A 114 -2.88 -27.70 24.21
C LEU A 114 -3.72 -26.63 23.53
N PHE A 115 -4.75 -26.12 24.21
CA PHE A 115 -5.55 -25.02 23.69
C PHE A 115 -4.72 -23.75 23.55
N VAL A 116 -3.89 -23.42 24.55
CA VAL A 116 -2.96 -22.29 24.49
C VAL A 116 -1.95 -22.46 23.36
N ALA A 117 -1.33 -23.63 23.24
CA ALA A 117 -0.39 -23.92 22.15
C ALA A 117 -1.06 -23.87 20.77
N ALA A 118 -2.27 -24.45 20.63
CA ALA A 118 -3.05 -24.41 19.40
C ALA A 118 -3.46 -22.98 19.02
N ALA A 119 -3.84 -22.16 20.00
CA ALA A 119 -4.15 -20.75 19.79
C ALA A 119 -2.93 -19.99 19.27
N TRP A 120 -1.74 -20.20 19.84
CA TRP A 120 -0.50 -19.58 19.35
C TRP A 120 -0.13 -20.04 17.94
N VAL A 121 -0.29 -21.33 17.64
CA VAL A 121 -0.06 -21.88 16.30
C VAL A 121 -1.03 -21.28 15.27
N ALA A 122 -2.31 -21.14 15.64
CA ALA A 122 -3.32 -20.52 14.79
C ALA A 122 -3.01 -19.03 14.54
N VAL A 123 -2.60 -18.29 15.58
CA VAL A 123 -2.17 -16.90 15.45
C VAL A 123 -0.97 -16.81 14.50
N ALA A 124 0.08 -17.61 14.71
CA ALA A 124 1.26 -17.63 13.86
C ALA A 124 0.92 -17.96 12.39
N GLY A 125 0.04 -18.94 12.16
CA GLY A 125 -0.46 -19.28 10.83
C GLY A 125 -1.23 -18.14 10.17
N ALA A 126 -2.07 -17.43 10.92
CA ALA A 126 -2.79 -16.27 10.42
C ALA A 126 -1.87 -15.09 10.09
N VAL A 127 -0.82 -14.84 10.89
CA VAL A 127 0.21 -13.83 10.59
C VAL A 127 0.91 -14.14 9.26
N LEU A 128 1.31 -15.41 9.07
CA LEU A 128 1.98 -15.86 7.85
C LEU A 128 1.05 -15.73 6.64
N LEU A 129 -0.21 -16.16 6.76
CA LEU A 129 -1.23 -16.02 5.73
C LEU A 129 -1.45 -14.56 5.34
N ALA A 130 -1.61 -13.69 6.34
CA ALA A 130 -1.76 -12.25 6.13
C ALA A 130 -0.54 -11.66 5.44
N GLY A 131 0.68 -12.05 5.82
CA GLY A 131 1.91 -11.62 5.15
C GLY A 131 1.96 -12.05 3.68
N VAL A 132 1.57 -13.30 3.37
CA VAL A 132 1.52 -13.81 1.99
C VAL A 132 0.42 -13.12 1.17
N ALA A 133 -0.79 -13.01 1.74
CA ALA A 133 -1.91 -12.33 1.11
C ALA A 133 -1.60 -10.85 0.87
N ALA A 134 -0.96 -10.17 1.83
CA ALA A 134 -0.46 -8.82 1.71
C ALA A 134 0.59 -8.70 0.60
N ALA A 135 1.56 -9.60 0.53
CA ALA A 135 2.59 -9.58 -0.50
C ALA A 135 2.02 -9.86 -1.91
N ALA A 136 1.04 -10.77 -2.01
CA ALA A 136 0.34 -11.07 -3.25
C ALA A 136 -0.58 -9.91 -3.67
N PHE A 137 -1.32 -9.35 -2.71
CA PHE A 137 -2.15 -8.15 -2.91
C PHE A 137 -1.29 -6.97 -3.29
N TYR A 138 -0.16 -6.70 -2.62
CA TYR A 138 0.77 -5.64 -2.97
C TYR A 138 1.35 -5.82 -4.38
N ARG A 139 1.78 -7.04 -4.75
CA ARG A 139 2.23 -7.33 -6.13
C ARG A 139 1.12 -7.13 -7.15
N ARG A 140 -0.10 -7.59 -6.83
CA ARG A 140 -1.28 -7.45 -7.70
C ARG A 140 -1.76 -6.01 -7.75
N PHE A 141 -1.66 -5.25 -6.68
CA PHE A 141 -2.04 -3.85 -6.55
C PHE A 141 -1.02 -2.99 -7.28
N ARG A 142 0.29 -3.22 -7.14
CA ARG A 142 1.30 -2.59 -8.02
C ARG A 142 1.06 -2.88 -9.51
N ARG A 143 0.52 -4.06 -9.85
CA ARG A 143 0.23 -4.45 -11.24
C ARG A 143 -1.14 -3.99 -11.77
N ARG A 144 -2.16 -3.90 -10.92
CA ARG A 144 -3.54 -3.49 -11.25
C ARG A 144 -3.81 -2.02 -10.99
N PHE A 145 -3.00 -1.44 -10.13
CA PHE A 145 -2.86 -0.02 -9.89
C PHE A 145 -1.39 0.35 -10.18
N PRO A 146 -0.91 0.32 -11.44
CA PRO A 146 -0.33 1.58 -11.89
C PRO A 146 -1.43 2.59 -11.58
N ARG A 147 -1.21 3.40 -10.53
CA ARG A 147 -2.12 4.40 -9.93
C ARG A 147 -3.40 4.52 -10.74
N ARG A 148 -4.59 4.31 -10.16
CA ARG A 148 -5.91 4.41 -10.84
C ARG A 148 -6.19 5.70 -11.65
N PHE A 149 -5.22 6.59 -11.84
CA PHE A 149 -5.10 7.44 -13.00
C PHE A 149 -4.29 6.76 -14.12
N VAL A 150 -5.00 6.36 -15.18
CA VAL A 150 -4.52 5.81 -16.47
C VAL A 150 -4.58 4.29 -16.57
N ALA A 151 -5.76 3.80 -16.96
CA ALA A 151 -5.91 2.47 -17.55
C ALA A 151 -5.58 2.54 -19.05
N GLY A 152 -4.33 2.86 -19.38
CA GLY A 152 -3.77 2.74 -20.73
C GLY A 152 -2.79 1.57 -20.74
N ARG A 153 -3.05 0.58 -21.58
CA ARG A 153 -2.38 -0.71 -21.65
C ARG A 153 -0.91 -0.55 -22.05
N ALA A 154 0.03 -0.77 -21.13
CA ALA A 154 1.45 -0.87 -21.46
C ALA A 154 1.70 -2.07 -22.38
N VAL A 155 1.87 -1.82 -23.68
CA VAL A 155 2.42 -2.77 -24.63
C VAL A 155 3.93 -2.83 -24.37
N ALA A 156 4.45 -4.04 -24.16
CA ALA A 156 5.86 -4.28 -23.94
C ALA A 156 6.68 -3.76 -25.13
N GLY A 157 7.57 -2.80 -24.85
CA GLY A 157 8.42 -2.16 -25.84
C GLY A 157 9.35 -3.14 -26.57
N GLY A 158 9.40 -2.98 -27.88
CA GLY A 158 10.57 -3.34 -28.68
C GLY A 158 11.67 -2.32 -28.43
N ALA A 159 12.87 -2.81 -28.10
CA ALA A 159 14.05 -1.99 -27.90
C ALA A 159 14.45 -1.29 -29.20
N VAL A 160 14.37 0.04 -29.22
CA VAL A 160 14.97 0.87 -30.27
C VAL A 160 16.43 1.11 -29.87
N GLY A 161 17.35 0.55 -30.67
CA GLY A 161 18.78 0.81 -30.52
C GLY A 161 19.15 2.23 -30.96
N PRO A 162 20.26 2.79 -30.46
CA PRO A 162 20.74 4.10 -30.87
C PRO A 162 21.35 3.97 -32.28
N GLY A 163 20.72 4.59 -33.29
CA GLY A 163 21.31 4.71 -34.63
C GLY A 163 20.38 4.57 -35.83
N ALA A 164 19.08 4.87 -35.73
CA ALA A 164 18.24 4.99 -36.92
C ALA A 164 18.27 6.46 -37.41
N PRO A 165 18.73 6.74 -38.64
CA PRO A 165 18.64 8.09 -39.23
C PRO A 165 17.18 8.46 -39.46
N SER A 166 16.81 9.70 -39.09
CA SER A 166 15.50 10.28 -39.41
C SER A 166 15.21 10.16 -40.90
N PRO A 167 14.05 9.59 -41.31
CA PRO A 167 13.67 9.61 -42.71
C PRO A 167 13.19 11.02 -43.07
N ARG A 168 14.11 11.84 -43.59
CA ARG A 168 13.75 12.92 -44.51
C ARG A 168 13.55 12.28 -45.89
N GLY A 169 12.33 11.83 -46.15
CA GLY A 169 11.92 11.31 -47.45
C GLY A 169 10.58 11.90 -47.81
N GLY A 170 10.59 12.93 -48.66
CA GLY A 170 9.37 13.43 -49.30
C GLY A 170 8.76 12.35 -50.18
N LEU A 171 7.47 12.12 -50.01
CA LEU A 171 6.63 11.37 -50.94
C LEU A 171 5.76 12.37 -51.71
N PRO A 172 5.77 12.34 -53.05
CA PRO A 172 4.81 13.10 -53.84
C PRO A 172 3.50 12.29 -54.00
N GLY A 173 2.38 12.96 -53.73
CA GLY A 173 1.06 12.72 -54.33
C GLY A 173 0.53 11.29 -54.38
N ALA A 174 -0.13 10.83 -53.32
CA ALA A 174 -1.15 9.79 -53.39
C ALA A 174 -2.36 10.24 -52.57
N GLY A 175 -3.54 10.18 -53.20
CA GLY A 175 -4.78 10.82 -52.76
C GLY A 175 -5.15 10.57 -51.29
N SER A 176 -5.33 11.69 -50.59
CA SER A 176 -5.74 11.79 -49.19
C SER A 176 -7.26 11.96 -49.08
N ASP A 177 -8.03 11.05 -49.65
CA ASP A 177 -9.49 11.02 -49.48
C ASP A 177 -9.86 9.79 -48.66
N GLY A 178 -10.09 9.98 -47.34
CA GLY A 178 -10.80 8.99 -46.53
C GLY A 178 -10.15 8.53 -45.22
N LEU A 179 -9.05 9.13 -44.74
CA LEU A 179 -8.71 9.01 -43.31
C LEU A 179 -9.51 10.08 -42.55
N PRO A 180 -10.40 9.72 -41.60
CA PRO A 180 -11.10 10.72 -40.79
C PRO A 180 -10.06 11.61 -40.13
N ASP A 181 -10.23 12.94 -40.26
CA ASP A 181 -9.40 14.02 -39.71
C ASP A 181 -8.25 13.51 -38.85
N ALA A 182 -7.05 13.52 -39.43
CA ALA A 182 -5.80 13.32 -38.70
C ALA A 182 -5.92 14.09 -37.37
N LEU A 183 -5.97 13.32 -36.28
CA LEU A 183 -6.48 13.78 -35.00
C LEU A 183 -5.90 15.15 -34.64
N ASP A 184 -6.74 16.18 -34.62
CA ASP A 184 -6.38 17.53 -34.16
C ASP A 184 -5.95 17.47 -32.69
N VAL A 185 -4.66 17.18 -32.48
CA VAL A 185 -4.02 17.08 -31.18
C VAL A 185 -3.19 18.34 -31.03
N PRO A 186 -3.42 19.13 -29.98
CA PRO A 186 -2.73 20.40 -29.82
C PRO A 186 -1.23 20.18 -29.63
N GLY A 187 -0.42 20.81 -30.48
CA GLY A 187 1.02 20.82 -30.38
C GLY A 187 1.56 21.60 -29.17
N TYR A 188 2.88 21.58 -29.00
CA TYR A 188 3.58 22.29 -27.93
C TYR A 188 3.14 23.75 -27.76
N ALA A 189 3.03 24.53 -28.83
CA ALA A 189 2.70 25.96 -28.78
C ALA A 189 1.30 26.20 -28.21
N ALA A 190 0.31 25.41 -28.65
CA ALA A 190 -1.07 25.50 -28.16
C ALA A 190 -1.17 25.09 -26.68
N LEU A 191 -0.51 23.99 -26.31
CA LEU A 191 -0.44 23.52 -24.93
C LEU A 191 0.29 24.53 -24.02
N ALA A 192 1.39 25.12 -24.50
CA ALA A 192 2.15 26.13 -23.79
C ALA A 192 1.35 27.42 -23.56
N ALA A 193 0.58 27.87 -24.55
CA ALA A 193 -0.33 29.00 -24.40
C ALA A 193 -1.43 28.72 -23.36
N ALA A 194 -2.06 27.54 -23.45
CA ALA A 194 -3.07 27.11 -22.48
C ALA A 194 -2.50 27.01 -21.05
N ALA A 195 -1.31 26.44 -20.89
CA ALA A 195 -0.64 26.33 -19.60
C ALA A 195 -0.34 27.69 -18.98
N ARG A 196 0.19 28.64 -19.76
CA ARG A 196 0.42 30.02 -19.29
C ARG A 196 -0.88 30.69 -18.84
N ALA A 197 -1.94 30.58 -19.64
CA ALA A 197 -3.25 31.13 -19.30
C ALA A 197 -3.81 30.53 -17.98
N GLN A 198 -3.71 29.21 -17.81
CA GLN A 198 -4.10 28.53 -16.57
C GLN A 198 -3.26 28.98 -15.37
N TRP A 199 -1.96 29.19 -15.57
CA TRP A 199 -1.03 29.62 -14.53
C TRP A 199 -1.37 31.01 -13.99
N THR A 200 -1.59 31.96 -14.90
CA THR A 200 -2.00 33.34 -14.57
C THR A 200 -3.38 33.34 -13.92
N ALA A 201 -4.35 32.60 -14.47
CA ALA A 201 -5.70 32.49 -13.90
C ALA A 201 -5.71 31.89 -12.49
N ALA A 202 -4.80 30.97 -12.20
CA ALA A 202 -4.66 30.37 -10.88
C ALA A 202 -3.93 31.27 -9.86
N GLY A 203 -3.41 32.43 -10.29
CA GLY A 203 -2.57 33.30 -9.48
C GLY A 203 -1.32 32.56 -9.01
N TRP A 204 -0.70 31.80 -9.92
CA TRP A 204 0.55 31.08 -9.65
C TRP A 204 1.79 31.94 -9.94
N ASP A 205 1.60 33.24 -10.17
CA ASP A 205 2.67 34.16 -10.51
C ASP A 205 3.58 34.50 -9.31
N ALA A 206 4.89 34.42 -9.61
CA ALA A 206 6.07 35.01 -8.97
C ALA A 206 6.40 34.72 -7.49
N ARG A 207 5.48 34.23 -6.65
CA ARG A 207 5.87 33.81 -5.30
C ARG A 207 6.45 32.42 -5.35
N THR A 208 7.75 32.36 -5.66
CA THR A 208 8.58 31.17 -5.55
C THR A 208 8.30 30.52 -4.20
N PRO A 209 7.72 29.31 -4.15
CA PRO A 209 7.51 28.64 -2.88
C PRO A 209 8.87 28.54 -2.17
N PRO A 210 8.90 28.62 -0.82
CA PRO A 210 10.13 28.44 -0.08
C PRO A 210 10.83 27.18 -0.57
N ALA A 211 12.12 27.28 -0.91
CA ALA A 211 12.89 26.12 -1.34
C ALA A 211 12.73 25.02 -0.27
N ASP A 212 12.32 23.82 -0.69
CA ASP A 212 12.54 22.65 0.15
C ASP A 212 14.06 22.41 0.19
N HIS A 213 14.54 21.69 1.21
CA HIS A 213 15.96 21.36 1.25
C HIS A 213 16.36 20.58 0.00
N ASP A 214 17.56 20.86 -0.53
CA ASP A 214 18.10 20.08 -1.63
C ASP A 214 18.30 18.63 -1.15
N VAL A 215 17.63 17.70 -1.82
CA VAL A 215 17.73 16.27 -1.54
C VAL A 215 19.15 15.76 -1.74
N ARG A 216 20.01 16.44 -2.50
CA ARG A 216 21.43 16.11 -2.67
C ARG A 216 22.25 16.41 -1.42
N GLU A 217 21.89 17.45 -0.67
CA GLU A 217 22.61 17.92 0.51
C GLU A 217 22.11 17.28 1.81
N VAL A 218 20.82 16.96 1.90
CA VAL A 218 20.22 16.41 3.13
C VAL A 218 19.64 15.02 2.91
N PRO A 219 19.59 14.16 3.95
CA PRO A 219 18.88 12.90 3.85
C PRO A 219 17.39 13.12 3.57
N TRP A 220 16.80 12.22 2.76
CA TRP A 220 15.45 12.37 2.20
C TRP A 220 14.34 12.66 3.22
N TRP A 221 14.48 12.15 4.45
CA TRP A 221 13.50 12.35 5.52
C TRP A 221 13.46 13.78 6.06
N ARG A 222 14.47 14.62 5.75
CA ARG A 222 14.47 16.07 6.03
C ARG A 222 13.74 16.89 4.96
N VAL A 223 13.59 16.35 3.75
CA VAL A 223 12.84 16.99 2.66
C VAL A 223 11.35 16.85 2.96
N ARG A 224 10.67 17.98 3.19
CA ARG A 224 9.28 17.97 3.69
C ARG A 224 8.32 17.34 2.68
N ALA A 225 8.56 17.54 1.39
CA ALA A 225 7.79 16.91 0.34
C ALA A 225 7.87 15.38 0.41
N LEU A 226 9.08 14.80 0.44
CA LEU A 226 9.27 13.34 0.50
C LEU A 226 8.73 12.71 1.79
N ARG A 227 8.89 13.39 2.93
CA ARG A 227 8.27 12.92 4.18
C ARG A 227 6.75 12.85 4.07
N ARG A 228 6.11 13.75 3.34
CA ARG A 228 4.65 13.68 3.10
C ARG A 228 4.27 12.57 2.13
N PHE A 229 5.09 12.28 1.13
CA PHE A 229 4.86 11.13 0.25
C PHE A 229 4.89 9.82 1.01
N SER A 230 5.74 9.71 2.03
CA SER A 230 5.85 8.46 2.79
C SER A 230 4.61 8.10 3.62
N GLU A 231 3.65 9.04 3.80
CA GLU A 231 2.44 8.88 4.63
C GLU A 231 2.68 8.14 5.97
N VAL A 232 3.89 8.29 6.52
CA VAL A 232 4.36 7.56 7.70
C VAL A 232 3.51 7.88 8.93
N LEU A 233 3.01 9.11 9.05
CA LEU A 233 2.22 9.53 10.21
C LEU A 233 0.88 8.78 10.30
N PRO A 234 0.01 8.74 9.27
CA PRO A 234 -1.16 7.85 9.26
C PRO A 234 -0.82 6.41 9.59
N GLY A 235 0.28 5.90 9.04
CA GLY A 235 0.77 4.55 9.30
C GLY A 235 1.11 4.30 10.77
N LEU A 236 1.87 5.20 11.39
CA LEU A 236 2.23 5.15 12.81
C LEU A 236 1.00 5.27 13.71
N VAL A 237 0.04 6.13 13.37
CA VAL A 237 -1.24 6.23 14.10
C VAL A 237 -2.01 4.91 14.02
N MET A 238 -2.08 4.29 12.85
CA MET A 238 -2.68 2.96 12.69
C MET A 238 -1.97 1.90 13.54
N LEU A 239 -0.63 1.89 13.54
CA LEU A 239 0.15 0.95 14.36
C LEU A 239 -0.07 1.17 15.86
N LEU A 240 -0.17 2.43 16.29
CA LEU A 240 -0.48 2.77 17.68
C LEU A 240 -1.88 2.27 18.08
N LEU A 241 -2.90 2.49 17.22
CA LEU A 241 -4.26 1.99 17.47
C LEU A 241 -4.30 0.46 17.56
N ILE A 242 -3.52 -0.23 16.73
CA ILE A 242 -3.38 -1.69 16.74
C ILE A 242 -2.71 -2.14 18.04
N ALA A 243 -1.62 -1.49 18.46
CA ALA A 243 -0.96 -1.79 19.73
C ALA A 243 -1.89 -1.57 20.94
N VAL A 244 -2.67 -0.48 20.94
CA VAL A 244 -3.68 -0.21 21.97
C VAL A 244 -4.76 -1.30 21.97
N SER A 245 -5.26 -1.69 20.80
CA SER A 245 -6.25 -2.77 20.65
C SER A 245 -5.73 -4.10 21.23
N VAL A 246 -4.48 -4.47 20.91
CA VAL A 246 -3.84 -5.68 21.47
C VAL A 246 -3.75 -5.56 23.00
N ALA A 247 -3.24 -4.44 23.53
CA ALA A 247 -3.08 -4.25 24.97
C ALA A 247 -4.42 -4.25 25.73
N THR A 248 -5.50 -3.75 25.12
CA THR A 248 -6.84 -3.83 25.70
C THR A 248 -7.39 -5.25 25.65
N SER A 249 -7.14 -5.98 24.55
CA SER A 249 -7.62 -7.36 24.39
C SER A 249 -6.98 -8.33 25.39
N THR A 250 -5.72 -8.11 25.79
CA THR A 250 -5.05 -8.93 26.81
C THR A 250 -5.60 -8.73 28.23
N ARG A 251 -6.39 -7.68 28.48
CA ARG A 251 -6.97 -7.41 29.81
C ARG A 251 -8.39 -7.95 29.97
N THR A 252 -9.15 -7.98 28.89
CA THR A 252 -10.45 -8.61 28.86
C THR A 252 -10.24 -10.11 28.68
N SER A 253 -10.89 -10.95 29.50
CA SER A 253 -10.85 -12.41 29.36
C SER A 253 -11.62 -12.82 28.09
N VAL A 254 -11.06 -12.49 26.93
CA VAL A 254 -11.67 -12.77 25.64
C VAL A 254 -11.36 -14.23 25.33
N ARG A 255 -12.36 -15.08 25.58
CA ARG A 255 -12.41 -16.46 25.05
C ARG A 255 -12.31 -16.49 23.51
N GLU A 256 -12.45 -15.36 22.84
CA GLU A 256 -12.39 -15.26 21.39
C GLU A 256 -10.99 -14.87 20.89
N VAL A 257 -10.31 -15.83 20.24
CA VAL A 257 -8.98 -15.66 19.60
C VAL A 257 -9.05 -14.77 18.35
N TRP A 258 -10.24 -14.65 17.74
CA TRP A 258 -10.46 -13.92 16.50
C TRP A 258 -10.05 -12.43 16.49
N PRO A 259 -10.39 -11.59 17.50
CA PRO A 259 -9.97 -10.19 17.54
C PRO A 259 -8.45 -10.01 17.58
N VAL A 260 -7.72 -10.89 18.27
CA VAL A 260 -6.24 -10.86 18.28
C VAL A 260 -5.70 -11.14 16.89
N VAL A 261 -6.21 -12.20 16.24
CA VAL A 261 -5.83 -12.56 14.87
C VAL A 261 -6.09 -11.39 13.92
N LEU A 262 -7.30 -10.82 13.92
CA LEU A 262 -7.66 -9.70 13.05
C LEU A 262 -6.73 -8.49 13.28
N THR A 263 -6.43 -8.18 14.53
CA THR A 263 -5.55 -7.06 14.90
C THR A 263 -4.13 -7.27 14.36
N VAL A 264 -3.59 -8.48 14.44
CA VAL A 264 -2.26 -8.80 13.90
C VAL A 264 -2.26 -8.74 12.37
N VAL A 265 -3.29 -9.28 11.71
CA VAL A 265 -3.42 -9.21 10.24
C VAL A 265 -3.44 -7.75 9.76
N VAL A 266 -4.25 -6.91 10.39
CA VAL A 266 -4.32 -5.47 10.08
C VAL A 266 -2.98 -4.79 10.38
N GLY A 267 -2.32 -5.15 11.48
CA GLY A 267 -0.99 -4.65 11.86
C GLY A 267 0.05 -4.90 10.79
N VAL A 268 0.18 -6.15 10.33
CA VAL A 268 1.12 -6.53 9.27
C VAL A 268 0.81 -5.79 7.97
N LEU A 269 -0.45 -5.71 7.56
CA LEU A 269 -0.86 -4.98 6.37
C LEU A 269 -0.47 -3.49 6.44
N SER A 270 -0.71 -2.85 7.60
CA SER A 270 -0.35 -1.45 7.83
C SER A 270 1.17 -1.23 7.78
N VAL A 271 1.98 -2.09 8.44
CA VAL A 271 3.46 -2.00 8.34
C VAL A 271 3.93 -2.11 6.89
N GLN A 272 3.39 -3.07 6.13
CA GLN A 272 3.80 -3.27 4.73
C GLN A 272 3.49 -2.07 3.85
N LEU A 273 2.33 -1.44 4.03
CA LEU A 273 1.98 -0.19 3.33
C LEU A 273 2.96 0.93 3.68
N VAL A 274 3.26 1.14 4.96
CA VAL A 274 4.23 2.16 5.40
C VAL A 274 5.62 1.90 4.82
N CYS A 275 6.10 0.65 4.89
CA CYS A 275 7.40 0.28 4.32
C CYS A 275 7.45 0.48 2.80
N ALA A 276 6.36 0.22 2.09
CA ALA A 276 6.26 0.45 0.65
C ALA A 276 6.36 1.94 0.30
N GLU A 277 5.67 2.80 1.04
CA GLU A 277 5.70 4.25 0.82
C GLU A 277 7.07 4.86 1.19
N VAL A 278 7.69 4.40 2.27
CA VAL A 278 9.07 4.78 2.64
C VAL A 278 10.06 4.37 1.55
N ARG A 279 9.92 3.15 1.00
CA ARG A 279 10.76 2.70 -0.12
C ARG A 279 10.53 3.55 -1.37
N GLY A 280 9.28 3.89 -1.68
CA GLY A 280 8.95 4.80 -2.79
C GLY A 280 9.61 6.17 -2.64
N ALA A 281 9.54 6.78 -1.45
CA ALA A 281 10.20 8.04 -1.17
C ALA A 281 11.73 7.94 -1.28
N ALA A 282 12.33 6.85 -0.81
CA ALA A 282 13.77 6.60 -0.94
C ALA A 282 14.20 6.37 -2.39
N GLU A 283 13.39 5.67 -3.19
CA GLU A 283 13.62 5.48 -4.64
C GLU A 283 13.56 6.81 -5.39
N LEU A 284 12.57 7.66 -5.10
CA LEU A 284 12.49 9.01 -5.67
C LEU A 284 13.69 9.87 -5.25
N ALA A 285 14.13 9.80 -3.99
CA ALA A 285 15.31 10.52 -3.53
C ALA A 285 16.58 10.07 -4.27
N ARG A 286 16.72 8.75 -4.51
CA ARG A 286 17.86 8.21 -5.25
C ARG A 286 17.82 8.65 -6.71
N ALA A 287 16.67 8.57 -7.36
CA ALA A 287 16.48 9.06 -8.73
C ALA A 287 16.83 10.56 -8.81
N ALA A 288 16.35 11.39 -7.90
CA ALA A 288 16.64 12.83 -7.87
C ALA A 288 18.12 13.18 -7.69
N ARG A 289 18.90 12.30 -7.07
CA ARG A 289 20.36 12.44 -6.86
C ARG A 289 21.20 11.86 -8.01
N SER A 290 20.56 11.20 -8.96
CA SER A 290 21.27 10.57 -10.07
C SER A 290 22.06 11.60 -10.86
N PRO A 291 23.32 11.35 -11.23
CA PRO A 291 24.08 12.25 -12.09
C PRO A 291 23.59 12.22 -13.55
N PHE A 292 22.76 11.23 -13.91
CA PHE A 292 22.20 11.10 -15.25
C PHE A 292 20.92 11.93 -15.35
N ALA A 293 21.05 13.06 -16.05
CA ALA A 293 19.96 13.97 -16.35
C ALA A 293 19.71 14.00 -17.86
N GLU A 294 18.45 13.84 -18.26
CA GLU A 294 18.01 14.03 -19.64
C GLU A 294 17.23 15.35 -19.74
N ILE A 295 17.70 16.28 -20.56
CA ILE A 295 17.05 17.59 -20.72
C ILE A 295 15.89 17.47 -21.72
N ARG A 296 14.70 17.93 -21.30
CA ARG A 296 13.49 17.96 -22.12
C ARG A 296 12.79 19.31 -22.02
N ARG A 297 12.02 19.68 -23.05
CA ARG A 297 11.04 20.77 -22.93
C ARG A 297 9.81 20.24 -22.22
N TYR A 298 9.17 21.07 -21.41
CA TYR A 298 7.96 20.70 -20.70
C TYR A 298 6.86 21.75 -20.77
N VAL A 299 5.63 21.27 -20.63
CA VAL A 299 4.43 22.07 -20.39
C VAL A 299 3.70 21.50 -19.17
N ALA A 300 3.51 22.32 -18.14
CA ALA A 300 2.78 21.96 -16.94
C ALA A 300 1.32 22.43 -17.05
N VAL A 301 0.40 21.49 -17.24
CA VAL A 301 -1.04 21.75 -17.43
C VAL A 301 -1.83 21.19 -16.26
N ARG A 302 -2.83 21.92 -15.81
CA ARG A 302 -3.74 21.46 -14.77
C ARG A 302 -4.96 20.81 -15.41
N ASP A 303 -5.28 19.60 -14.98
CA ASP A 303 -6.55 18.98 -15.28
C ASP A 303 -7.66 19.72 -14.52
N THR A 304 -8.58 20.32 -15.26
CA THR A 304 -9.69 21.11 -14.71
C THR A 304 -10.77 20.26 -14.04
N ARG A 305 -10.89 18.96 -14.34
CA ARG A 305 -11.84 18.06 -13.66
C ARG A 305 -11.33 17.61 -12.32
N THR A 306 -10.10 17.11 -12.32
CA THR A 306 -9.50 16.47 -11.14
C THR A 306 -8.73 17.45 -10.27
N GLY A 307 -8.37 18.60 -10.84
CA GLY A 307 -7.48 19.58 -10.23
C GLY A 307 -6.02 19.14 -10.21
N ALA A 308 -5.69 17.96 -10.76
CA ALA A 308 -4.33 17.40 -10.77
C ALA A 308 -3.42 18.14 -11.75
N LEU A 309 -2.15 18.28 -11.40
CA LEU A 309 -1.14 18.89 -12.25
C LEU A 309 -0.40 17.81 -13.05
N TRP A 310 -0.26 18.01 -14.35
CA TRP A 310 0.45 17.13 -15.26
C TRP A 310 1.61 17.87 -15.91
N MET A 311 2.74 17.20 -16.05
CA MET A 311 3.88 17.67 -16.85
C MET A 311 3.93 16.86 -18.14
N LEU A 312 3.71 17.54 -19.26
CA LEU A 312 3.84 17.01 -20.61
C LEU A 312 5.26 17.28 -21.09
N LEU A 313 5.94 16.26 -21.61
CA LEU A 313 7.35 16.31 -21.98
C LEU A 313 7.49 16.22 -23.50
N PHE A 314 8.32 17.09 -24.06
CA PHE A 314 8.53 17.29 -25.48
C PHE A 314 10.00 17.11 -25.83
N PRO A 315 10.33 16.79 -27.10
CA PRO A 315 11.73 16.78 -27.55
C PRO A 315 12.36 18.17 -27.36
N LEU A 316 13.67 18.25 -27.09
CA LEU A 316 14.34 19.52 -26.77
C LEU A 316 14.38 20.50 -27.96
N GLY A 317 14.55 20.00 -29.19
CA GLY A 317 14.80 20.83 -30.38
C GLY A 317 13.81 20.66 -31.53
N GLY A 318 12.53 20.44 -31.24
CA GLY A 318 11.50 20.41 -32.29
C GLY A 318 10.61 21.65 -32.31
N ASP A 319 9.55 21.61 -33.13
CA ASP A 319 8.76 22.78 -33.49
C ASP A 319 7.57 23.02 -32.54
N GLY A 320 6.84 24.11 -32.78
CA GLY A 320 5.63 24.44 -32.02
C GLY A 320 4.52 23.40 -32.15
N ASP A 321 4.54 22.58 -33.20
CA ASP A 321 3.53 21.57 -33.50
C ASP A 321 3.92 20.17 -32.99
N ASP A 322 5.05 20.06 -32.28
CA ASP A 322 5.47 18.78 -31.70
C ASP A 322 4.42 18.21 -30.75
N LEU A 323 4.21 16.90 -30.86
CA LEU A 323 3.40 16.15 -29.91
C LEU A 323 4.19 15.80 -28.65
N PRO A 324 3.52 15.70 -27.49
CA PRO A 324 4.18 15.25 -26.27
C PRO A 324 4.64 13.80 -26.42
N GLN A 325 5.85 13.49 -25.97
CA GLN A 325 6.42 12.14 -25.99
C GLN A 325 6.16 11.38 -24.70
N ALA A 326 5.98 12.09 -23.59
CA ALA A 326 5.66 11.49 -22.31
C ALA A 326 4.82 12.43 -21.44
N THR A 327 4.11 11.85 -20.49
CA THR A 327 3.35 12.55 -19.47
C THR A 327 3.77 12.08 -18.09
N LEU A 328 3.79 13.02 -17.15
CA LEU A 328 4.17 12.76 -15.77
C LEU A 328 3.22 13.52 -14.84
N PRO A 329 2.33 12.83 -14.09
CA PRO A 329 1.49 13.52 -13.13
C PRO A 329 2.37 13.99 -11.96
N LEU A 330 2.11 15.20 -11.48
CA LEU A 330 2.86 15.87 -10.41
C LEU A 330 2.05 15.89 -9.12
N SER A 331 2.74 15.86 -7.97
CA SER A 331 2.07 15.97 -6.67
C SER A 331 1.69 17.42 -6.36
N SER A 332 0.58 17.90 -6.90
CA SER A 332 0.05 19.23 -6.57
C SER A 332 -0.89 19.16 -5.36
N ARG A 333 -0.38 18.82 -4.17
CA ARG A 333 -1.18 18.95 -2.94
C ARG A 333 -1.12 20.41 -2.45
N VAL A 334 -2.21 21.15 -2.64
CA VAL A 334 -2.38 22.49 -2.07
C VAL A 334 -2.67 22.37 -0.58
N ARG A 335 -1.84 22.98 0.28
CA ARG A 335 -2.06 22.99 1.73
C ARG A 335 -3.19 23.97 2.10
N THR A 336 -3.96 23.63 3.13
CA THR A 336 -4.65 24.60 3.99
C THR A 336 -3.63 25.63 4.49
N GLY A 337 -3.76 26.89 4.07
CA GLY A 337 -2.78 27.95 4.35
C GLY A 337 -1.78 28.26 3.22
N GLY A 338 -2.10 27.91 1.97
CA GLY A 338 -1.54 28.57 0.78
C GLY A 338 -0.12 28.18 0.35
N ARG A 339 0.65 27.44 1.15
CA ARG A 339 1.98 26.94 0.75
C ARG A 339 1.86 25.75 -0.19
N ARG A 340 2.46 25.89 -1.37
CA ARG A 340 2.44 24.90 -2.47
C ARG A 340 3.81 24.22 -2.56
N TYR A 341 3.82 22.91 -2.81
CA TYR A 341 5.04 22.10 -2.95
C TYR A 341 4.93 21.26 -4.22
N GLY A 342 6.06 20.96 -4.87
CA GLY A 342 6.07 20.10 -6.05
C GLY A 342 5.42 20.72 -7.29
N ILE A 343 5.42 22.05 -7.39
CA ILE A 343 4.98 22.79 -8.58
C ILE A 343 6.26 23.33 -9.26
N PRO A 344 6.40 23.19 -10.60
CA PRO A 344 7.53 23.77 -11.32
C PRO A 344 7.55 25.29 -11.22
N ALA A 345 8.73 25.90 -11.44
CA ALA A 345 8.91 27.35 -11.28
C ALA A 345 8.12 28.16 -12.31
N ALA A 346 7.92 27.60 -13.50
CA ALA A 346 7.18 28.20 -14.61
C ALA A 346 6.21 27.17 -15.23
N PRO A 347 5.12 27.63 -15.89
CA PRO A 347 4.20 26.73 -16.62
C PRO A 347 4.87 26.00 -17.77
N VAL A 348 5.93 26.57 -18.34
CA VAL A 348 6.66 26.02 -19.49
C VAL A 348 8.14 26.30 -19.32
N GLY A 349 8.98 25.44 -19.89
CA GLY A 349 10.43 25.62 -19.87
C GLY A 349 11.17 24.33 -20.18
N GLU A 350 12.41 24.26 -19.70
CA GLU A 350 13.23 23.07 -19.75
C GLU A 350 13.26 22.37 -18.39
N VAL A 351 13.38 21.05 -18.43
CA VAL A 351 13.43 20.20 -17.24
C VAL A 351 14.52 19.15 -17.40
N GLU A 352 15.29 18.97 -16.35
CA GLU A 352 16.26 17.89 -16.23
C GLU A 352 15.54 16.66 -15.64
N LEU A 353 15.44 15.59 -16.40
CA LEU A 353 14.82 14.34 -15.96
C LEU A 353 15.89 13.43 -15.35
N HIS A 354 15.89 13.29 -14.03
CA HIS A 354 16.80 12.40 -13.33
C HIS A 354 16.15 11.04 -13.09
N SER A 355 16.86 9.96 -13.42
CA SER A 355 16.37 8.58 -13.23
C SER A 355 17.43 7.69 -12.58
N ASP A 356 16.97 6.67 -11.84
CA ASP A 356 17.85 5.67 -11.23
C ASP A 356 18.33 4.68 -12.30
N GLN A 357 19.64 4.41 -12.36
CA GLN A 357 20.20 3.49 -13.36
C GLN A 357 19.58 2.09 -13.18
N GLY A 358 18.86 1.63 -14.19
CA GLY A 358 18.17 0.33 -14.19
C GLY A 358 16.68 0.39 -13.85
N ARG A 359 16.11 1.58 -13.60
CA ARG A 359 14.65 1.78 -13.42
C ARG A 359 14.16 3.04 -14.14
N PRO A 360 13.95 2.98 -15.47
CA PRO A 360 13.52 4.13 -16.26
C PRO A 360 12.14 4.67 -15.85
N ASP A 361 11.32 3.86 -15.16
CA ASP A 361 9.96 4.25 -14.75
C ASP A 361 9.93 5.27 -13.58
N THR A 362 11.04 5.41 -12.85
CA THR A 362 11.14 6.32 -11.69
C THR A 362 11.97 7.54 -12.07
N VAL A 363 11.28 8.58 -12.52
CA VAL A 363 11.89 9.83 -12.99
C VAL A 363 11.51 10.98 -12.07
N VAL A 364 12.50 11.77 -11.65
CA VAL A 364 12.30 13.01 -10.90
C VAL A 364 12.70 14.20 -11.78
N PRO A 365 11.74 15.02 -12.22
CA PRO A 365 12.03 16.24 -12.94
C PRO A 365 12.67 17.30 -12.03
N TRP A 366 13.65 18.02 -12.55
CA TRP A 366 14.25 19.20 -11.95
C TRP A 366 13.97 20.41 -12.82
N SER A 367 13.26 21.39 -12.26
CA SER A 367 12.86 22.63 -12.94
C SER A 367 13.39 23.83 -12.16
N GLY A 368 14.19 24.68 -12.81
CA GLY A 368 14.81 25.84 -12.16
C GLY A 368 15.70 25.46 -10.97
N GLY A 369 16.48 24.38 -11.11
CA GLY A 369 17.39 23.88 -10.07
C GLY A 369 16.68 23.22 -8.87
N ARG A 370 15.40 22.86 -8.99
CA ARG A 370 14.62 22.29 -7.89
C ARG A 370 13.91 20.99 -8.29
N PRO A 371 13.89 19.97 -7.42
CA PRO A 371 13.16 18.75 -7.69
C PRO A 371 11.65 18.99 -7.64
N VAL A 372 10.96 18.52 -8.67
CA VAL A 372 9.51 18.47 -8.78
C VAL A 372 9.10 17.02 -8.60
N TRP A 373 8.32 16.75 -7.55
CA TRP A 373 8.05 15.37 -7.14
C TRP A 373 6.88 14.76 -7.93
N PRO A 374 7.07 13.60 -8.57
CA PRO A 374 6.03 12.98 -9.37
C PRO A 374 4.95 12.33 -8.50
N ALA A 375 3.70 12.50 -8.90
CA ALA A 375 2.55 11.72 -8.45
C ALA A 375 2.26 10.52 -9.36
N GLY A 376 3.21 10.10 -10.22
CA GLY A 376 3.06 8.98 -11.16
C GLY A 376 4.38 8.35 -11.56
N PRO A 377 4.36 7.16 -12.18
CA PRO A 377 5.42 6.81 -13.12
C PRO A 377 5.37 7.74 -14.34
N LEU A 378 6.49 7.83 -15.05
CA LEU A 378 6.53 8.44 -16.39
C LEU A 378 5.76 7.54 -17.37
N VAL A 379 4.79 8.11 -18.10
CA VAL A 379 4.00 7.38 -19.09
C VAL A 379 4.35 7.91 -20.47
N THR A 380 4.94 7.07 -21.32
CA THR A 380 5.20 7.40 -22.73
C THR A 380 3.88 7.58 -23.47
N VAL A 381 3.77 8.65 -24.26
CA VAL A 381 2.60 8.94 -25.08
C VAL A 381 2.70 8.07 -26.33
N ASP A 382 1.71 7.20 -26.52
CA ASP A 382 1.49 6.55 -27.80
C ASP A 382 0.50 7.41 -28.60
N PRO A 383 0.91 7.98 -29.76
CA PRO A 383 -0.01 8.76 -30.60
C PRO A 383 -1.18 7.92 -31.12
N GLY A 384 -1.10 6.58 -31.08
CA GLY A 384 -2.21 5.69 -31.40
C GLY A 384 -3.24 5.49 -30.28
N ASP A 385 -3.02 6.03 -29.06
CA ASP A 385 -3.93 5.84 -27.93
C ASP A 385 -5.05 6.91 -27.90
N PRO A 386 -6.30 6.56 -28.28
CA PRO A 386 -7.40 7.52 -28.35
C PRO A 386 -7.81 8.09 -26.98
N GLU A 387 -7.59 7.35 -25.88
CA GLU A 387 -7.95 7.84 -24.54
C GLU A 387 -7.00 8.97 -24.11
N LEU A 388 -5.71 8.80 -24.40
CA LEU A 388 -4.69 9.80 -24.13
C LEU A 388 -4.89 11.06 -24.96
N LEU A 389 -5.19 10.91 -26.25
CA LEU A 389 -5.50 12.04 -27.13
C LEU A 389 -6.77 12.79 -26.67
N ALA A 390 -7.82 12.06 -26.28
CA ALA A 390 -9.02 12.67 -25.72
C ALA A 390 -8.72 13.46 -24.44
N ARG A 391 -7.79 12.96 -23.59
CA ARG A 391 -7.33 13.69 -22.41
C ARG A 391 -6.53 14.95 -22.78
N LEU A 392 -5.61 14.87 -23.75
CA LEU A 392 -4.82 16.03 -24.19
C LEU A 392 -5.71 17.14 -24.76
N ARG A 393 -6.72 16.80 -25.56
CA ARG A 393 -7.74 17.75 -26.05
C ARG A 393 -8.55 18.39 -24.93
N TYR A 394 -8.86 17.61 -23.89
CA TYR A 394 -9.55 18.14 -22.73
C TYR A 394 -8.68 19.14 -21.97
N LEU A 395 -7.38 18.88 -21.84
CA LEU A 395 -6.43 19.76 -21.15
C LEU A 395 -6.26 21.13 -21.82
N THR A 396 -6.51 21.25 -23.12
CA THR A 396 -6.43 22.52 -23.87
C THR A 396 -7.74 23.26 -24.02
N SER A 397 -8.88 22.66 -23.66
CA SER A 397 -10.19 23.27 -23.86
C SER A 397 -10.35 24.55 -23.01
N PRO A 398 -10.47 25.74 -23.63
CA PRO A 398 -10.46 27.04 -22.92
C PRO A 398 -11.60 27.24 -21.90
N GLY A 399 -12.65 26.41 -21.97
CA GLY A 399 -13.90 26.60 -21.22
C GLY A 399 -13.94 26.12 -19.77
N ALA A 400 -12.96 25.34 -19.31
CA ALA A 400 -13.12 24.64 -18.03
C ALA A 400 -12.65 25.43 -16.77
N GLY A 401 -12.00 26.59 -16.95
CA GLY A 401 -11.47 27.40 -15.83
C GLY A 401 -12.34 28.58 -15.39
N ALA A 402 -13.22 29.10 -16.25
CA ALA A 402 -13.94 30.36 -16.00
C ALA A 402 -15.35 30.19 -15.39
N GLY A 403 -15.95 29.00 -15.46
CA GLY A 403 -17.36 28.79 -15.08
C GLY A 403 -17.65 28.60 -13.57
N GLY A 404 -16.65 28.35 -12.73
CA GLY A 404 -16.85 27.86 -11.35
C GLY A 404 -17.02 28.92 -10.27
N ARG A 405 -16.79 30.20 -10.56
CA ARG A 405 -16.97 31.32 -9.61
C ARG A 405 -18.13 32.22 -10.00
N ARG A 406 -19.28 31.65 -10.40
CA ARG A 406 -20.54 32.34 -10.10
C ARG A 406 -20.73 32.28 -8.58
N SER A 407 -20.17 33.30 -7.95
CA SER A 407 -20.56 33.84 -6.67
C SER A 407 -22.07 33.61 -6.46
N ARG A 408 -22.41 32.55 -5.72
CA ARG A 408 -23.59 32.56 -4.84
C ARG A 408 -23.28 33.59 -3.74
N ARG A 409 -23.20 34.87 -4.11
CA ARG A 409 -23.81 35.91 -3.28
C ARG A 409 -25.29 35.59 -3.37
N ARG A 410 -25.75 34.69 -2.50
CA ARG A 410 -27.07 34.85 -1.93
C ARG A 410 -26.99 36.20 -1.23
N THR A 411 -27.37 37.26 -1.93
CA THR A 411 -27.95 38.41 -1.27
C THR A 411 -29.09 37.80 -0.44
N PRO A 412 -29.05 37.86 0.90
CA PRO A 412 -30.22 37.45 1.67
C PRO A 412 -31.41 38.27 1.15
N PRO A 413 -32.60 37.68 0.99
CA PRO A 413 -33.79 38.49 0.74
C PRO A 413 -33.88 39.49 1.88
N VAL A 414 -33.79 40.78 1.53
CA VAL A 414 -34.14 41.86 2.45
C VAL A 414 -35.63 41.72 2.66
N ASP A 415 -36.02 41.33 3.86
CA ASP A 415 -37.40 41.35 4.33
C ASP A 415 -37.81 42.82 4.52
N PRO A 416 -38.78 43.36 3.75
CA PRO A 416 -39.21 44.75 3.87
C PRO A 416 -40.19 44.99 5.02
N THR A 417 -40.39 44.06 5.96
CA THR A 417 -41.37 44.21 7.05
C THR A 417 -40.74 44.24 8.45
N ILE A 418 -39.99 45.29 8.76
CA ILE A 418 -39.88 45.81 10.13
C ILE A 418 -39.92 47.34 10.07
N ARG A 419 -41.07 47.90 10.46
CA ARG A 419 -41.27 49.30 10.86
C ARG A 419 -41.56 49.34 12.35
#